data_AF-A0A388P0E0-F1
#
_entry.id   AF-A0A388P0E0-F1
#
_cell.length_a   1.000
_cell.length_b   1.000
_cell.length_c   1.000
_cell.angle_alpha   90.00
_cell.angle_beta   90.00
_cell.angle_gamma   90.00
#
_symmetry.space_group_name_H-M   'P 1'
#
loop_
_entity.id
_entity.type
_entity.pdbx_description
1 polymer ?
#
loop_
_entity_poly.entity_id
_entity_poly.type
_entity_poly.pdbx_seq_one_letter_code
_entity_poly.pdbx_strand_id
1 'polypeptide(L)' 'MYFALIAISGAAIVLLAVDHSTSLIGLIGLLVALPAIRKVSKGAVGKDLIDVLGITGRTQIATALALSIGLFLA' A
#
# COMPACT_ATOMS: atom_id res chain seq x y z
N MET A 1 -13.39 5.91 -1.70
CA MET A 1 -12.15 6.28 -2.45
C MET A 1 -10.90 5.68 -1.83
N TYR A 2 -10.55 5.98 -0.56
CA TYR A 2 -9.32 5.44 0.07
C TYR A 2 -9.16 3.91 -0.04
N PHE A 3 -10.18 3.14 0.35
CA PHE A 3 -10.14 1.67 0.24
C PHE A 3 -10.00 1.16 -1.19
N ALA A 4 -10.59 1.86 -2.17
CA ALA A 4 -10.49 1.49 -3.58
C ALA A 4 -9.05 1.68 -4.08
N LEU A 5 -8.36 2.75 -3.66
CA LEU A 5 -6.96 2.98 -4.03
C LEU A 5 -6.05 1.87 -3.48
N ILE A 6 -6.25 1.45 -2.24
CA ILE A 6 -5.47 0.33 -1.66
C ILE A 6 -5.78 -0.97 -2.40
N ALA A 7 -7.04 -1.25 -2.69
CA ALA A 7 -7.45 -2.45 -3.42
C ALA A 7 -6.85 -2.48 -4.84
N ILE A 8 -6.89 -1.36 -5.56
CA ILE A 8 -6.30 -1.22 -6.90
C ILE A 8 -4.79 -1.41 -6.85
N SER A 9 -4.09 -0.81 -5.88
CA SER A 9 -2.64 -1.02 -5.71
C SER A 9 -2.31 -2.49 -5.43
N GLY A 10 -3.08 -3.16 -4.57
CA GLY A 10 -2.92 -4.59 -4.32
C GLY A 10 -3.16 -5.44 -5.57
N ALA A 11 -4.24 -5.17 -6.30
CA ALA A 11 -4.56 -5.85 -7.55
C ALA A 11 -3.46 -5.67 -8.61
N ALA A 12 -2.90 -4.46 -8.74
CA ALA A 12 -1.81 -4.18 -9.65
C ALA A 12 -0.55 -5.01 -9.32
N ILE A 13 -0.20 -5.15 -8.04
CA ILE A 13 0.94 -6.00 -7.61
C ILE A 13 0.66 -7.48 -7.91
N VAL A 14 -0.58 -7.94 -7.70
CA VAL A 14 -0.97 -9.33 -8.02
C VAL A 14 -0.92 -9.59 -9.54
N LEU A 15 -1.31 -8.62 -10.36
CA LEU A 15 -1.19 -8.74 -11.82
C LEU A 15 0.27 -8.83 -12.27
N LEU A 16 1.18 -8.04 -11.67
CA LEU A 16 2.61 -8.14 -11.93
C LEU A 16 3.20 -9.51 -11.55
N ALA A 17 2.59 -10.20 -10.59
CA ALA A 17 3.04 -11.52 -10.15
C ALA A 17 2.81 -12.63 -11.17
N VAL A 18 1.98 -12.38 -12.20
CA VAL A 18 1.75 -13.32 -13.32
C VAL A 18 3.05 -13.52 -14.11
N ASP A 19 3.78 -12.44 -14.38
CA ASP A 19 5.05 -12.48 -15.11
C ASP A 19 6.26 -12.58 -14.17
N HIS A 20 6.16 -11.96 -12.99
CA HIS A 20 7.27 -11.84 -12.03
C HIS A 20 6.82 -12.25 -10.62
N SER A 21 6.89 -13.55 -10.29
CA SER A 21 6.33 -14.08 -9.04
C SER A 21 6.90 -13.44 -7.75
N THR A 22 8.15 -12.95 -7.80
CA THR A 22 8.81 -12.24 -6.70
C THR A 22 8.26 -10.82 -6.46
N SER A 23 7.49 -10.24 -7.39
CA SER A 23 6.82 -8.94 -7.22
C SER A 23 5.80 -8.92 -6.07
N LEU A 24 5.32 -10.10 -5.63
CA LEU A 24 4.45 -10.25 -4.46
C LEU A 24 5.07 -9.71 -3.17
N ILE A 25 6.40 -9.59 -3.09
CA ILE A 25 7.11 -8.93 -1.98
C ILE A 25 6.59 -7.50 -1.80
N GLY A 26 6.17 -6.82 -2.88
CA GLY A 26 5.55 -5.49 -2.84
C GLY A 26 4.31 -5.41 -1.95
N LEU A 27 3.55 -6.49 -1.78
CA LEU A 27 2.36 -6.53 -0.91
C LEU A 27 2.72 -6.29 0.56
N ILE A 28 3.94 -6.63 0.98
CA ILE A 28 4.41 -6.39 2.36
C ILE A 28 4.39 -4.89 2.67
N GLY A 29 4.74 -4.04 1.70
CA GLY A 29 4.72 -2.59 1.88
C GLY A 29 3.32 -2.03 2.10
N LEU A 30 2.28 -2.66 1.56
CA LEU A 30 0.89 -2.26 1.79
C LEU A 30 0.43 -2.51 3.23
N LEU A 31 1.08 -3.41 3.98
CA LEU A 31 0.76 -3.64 5.40
C LEU A 31 0.98 -2.39 6.26
N VAL A 32 1.83 -1.46 5.81
CA VAL A 32 2.05 -0.18 6.48
C VAL A 32 0.80 0.71 6.48
N ALA A 33 -0.15 0.49 5.56
CA ALA A 33 -1.42 1.22 5.55
C ALA A 33 -2.42 0.76 6.63
N LEU A 34 -2.21 -0.37 7.31
CA LEU A 34 -3.18 -0.91 8.28
C LEU A 34 -3.64 0.12 9.34
N PRO A 35 -2.78 0.95 9.95
CA PRO A 35 -3.22 1.96 10.91
C PRO A 35 -4.08 3.06 10.25
N ALA A 36 -3.77 3.43 9.01
CA ALA A 36 -4.54 4.42 8.26
C ALA A 36 -5.91 3.87 7.84
N ILE A 37 -5.98 2.62 7.38
CA ILE A 37 -7.24 1.89 7.13
C ILE A 37 -8.13 1.93 8.37
N ARG A 38 -7.58 1.60 9.55
CA ARG A 38 -8.32 1.62 10.82
C ARG A 38 -8.81 3.02 11.21
N LYS A 39 -8.03 4.07 10.95
CA LYS A 39 -8.44 5.46 11.23
C LYS A 39 -9.57 5.88 10.30
N VAL A 40 -9.45 5.62 9.00
CA VAL A 40 -10.47 5.95 7.99
C VAL A 40 -11.75 5.15 8.23
N SER A 41 -11.66 3.85 8.57
CA SER A 41 -12.82 3.01 8.86
C SER A 41 -13.60 3.45 10.11
N LYS A 42 -12.93 4.15 11.04
CA LYS A 42 -13.57 4.76 12.22
C LYS A 42 -14.19 6.13 11.93
N GLY A 43 -14.16 6.60 10.68
CA GLY A 43 -14.76 7.87 10.29
C GLY A 43 -13.88 9.09 10.54
N ALA A 44 -12.55 8.95 10.52
CA ALA A 44 -11.63 10.09 10.64
C ALA A 44 -11.95 11.19 9.61
N VAL A 45 -12.00 12.44 10.06
CA VAL A 45 -12.35 13.62 9.25
C VAL A 45 -11.47 14.83 9.60
N GLY A 46 -11.34 15.76 8.65
CA GLY A 46 -10.62 17.02 8.87
C GLY A 46 -9.18 16.81 9.31
N LYS A 47 -8.80 17.40 10.46
CA LYS A 47 -7.45 17.32 11.06
C LYS A 47 -6.95 15.88 11.20
N ASP A 48 -7.84 14.93 11.51
CA ASP A 48 -7.45 13.54 11.72
C ASP A 48 -6.89 12.88 10.44
N LEU A 49 -7.19 13.46 9.27
CA LEU A 49 -6.66 13.02 7.98
C LEU A 49 -5.20 13.43 7.75
N ILE A 50 -4.66 14.42 8.48
CA ILE A 50 -3.25 14.81 8.37
C ILE A 50 -2.36 13.63 8.78
N ASP A 51 -2.70 12.97 9.89
CA ASP A 51 -2.02 11.76 10.33
C ASP A 51 -2.16 10.62 9.30
N VAL A 52 -3.37 10.45 8.75
CA VAL A 52 -3.64 9.43 7.72
C VAL A 52 -2.76 9.69 6.50
N LEU A 53 -2.61 10.95 6.07
CA LEU A 53 -1.76 11.31 4.93
C LEU A 53 -0.28 10.97 5.21
N GLY A 54 0.21 11.27 6.41
CA GLY A 54 1.57 10.90 6.82
C GLY A 54 1.82 9.39 6.86
N ILE A 55 0.82 8.58 7.23
CA ILE A 55 0.90 7.11 7.17
C ILE A 55 0.84 6.64 5.71
N THR A 56 0.02 7.29 4.88
CA THR A 56 -0.16 6.93 3.47
C THR A 56 1.13 7.18 2.68
N GLY A 57 1.81 8.31 2.89
CA GLY A 57 3.11 8.59 2.28
C GLY A 57 4.19 7.58 2.68
N ARG A 58 4.23 7.18 3.96
CA ARG A 58 5.12 6.09 4.42
C ARG A 58 4.78 4.75 3.79
N THR A 59 3.49 4.46 3.60
CA THR A 59 3.04 3.26 2.89
C THR A 59 3.50 3.26 1.44
N GLN A 60 3.42 4.41 0.75
CA GLN A 60 3.88 4.53 -0.63
C GLN A 60 5.38 4.23 -0.75
N ILE A 61 6.21 4.81 0.13
CA ILE A 61 7.66 4.55 0.14
C ILE A 61 7.94 3.08 0.44
N ALA A 62 7.29 2.50 1.47
CA ALA A 62 7.48 1.10 1.82
C ALA A 62 7.06 0.14 0.70
N THR A 63 5.92 0.42 0.04
CA THR A 63 5.41 -0.36 -1.09
C THR A 63 6.32 -0.24 -2.29
N ALA A 64 6.79 0.97 -2.62
CA ALA A 64 7.72 1.19 -3.72
C ALA A 64 9.03 0.43 -3.49
N LEU A 65 9.63 0.53 -2.31
CA LEU A 65 10.86 -0.19 -1.97
C LEU A 65 10.67 -1.71 -2.04
N ALA A 66 9.61 -2.23 -1.41
CA ALA A 66 9.33 -3.67 -1.40
C ALA A 66 9.05 -4.20 -2.82
N LEU A 67 8.30 -3.46 -3.63
CA LEU A 67 8.01 -3.82 -5.02
C LEU A 67 9.27 -3.75 -5.89
N SER A 68 10.09 -2.70 -5.75
CA SER A 68 11.37 -2.57 -6.46
C SER A 68 12.31 -3.73 -6.13
N ILE A 69 12.40 -4.13 -4.87
CA ILE A 69 13.18 -5.32 -4.47
C ILE A 69 12.59 -6.58 -5.11
N GLY A 70 11.27 -6.75 -5.06
CA GLY A 70 10.59 -7.90 -5.67
C GLY A 70 10.86 -8.02 -7.16
N LEU A 71 10.76 -6.91 -7.90
CA LEU A 71 11.04 -6.86 -9.33
C LEU A 71 12.53 -7.06 -9.65
N PHE A 72 13.43 -6.57 -8.80
CA PHE A 72 14.87 -6.76 -9.00
C PHE A 72 15.30 -8.22 -8.83
N LEU A 73 14.57 -9.00 -8.02
CA LEU A 73 14.81 -10.42 -7.79
C LEU A 73 14.08 -11.35 -8.79
N ALA A 74 13.26 -10.80 -9.68
CA ALA A 74 12.47 -11.53 -10.66
C ALA A 74 13.30 -11.94 -11.88
#